data_AF-A0A352NP39-F1
#
_entry.id   AF-A0A352NP39-F1
#
_cell.length_a   1.000
_cell.length_b   1.000
_cell.length_c   1.000
_cell.angle_alpha   90.00
_cell.angle_beta   90.00
_cell.angle_gamma   90.00
#
_symmetry.space_group_name_H-M   'P 1'
#
loop_
_entity.id
_entity.type
_entity.pdbx_description
1 polymer ?
#
loop_
_entity_poly.entity_id
_entity_poly.type
_entity_poly.pdbx_seq_one_letter_code
_entity_poly.pdbx_strand_id
1 'polypeptide(L)'
;MAASIAVKQRTKFAGLFAVIADVTLDDSYPTGGEALTPNQFGLNTFSFVLPAPAAGYNFEFDHANKKLKAYVPVNAVAGDGAADANNTLMKSATGTVEVAGTGTAFQVPAAEAADKTDLEDVVVRVLAIGY
;
A
#
# COMPACT_ATOMS: atom_id res chain seq x y z
N MET A 1 1.30 -17.36 -8.92
CA MET A 1 -0.09 -17.85 -8.68
C MET A 1 -1.01 -16.63 -8.63
N ALA A 2 -2.23 -16.71 -8.08
CA ALA A 2 -3.08 -15.54 -7.89
C ALA A 2 -3.47 -15.48 -6.41
N ALA A 3 -3.47 -14.28 -5.82
CA ALA A 3 -3.91 -14.11 -4.43
C ALA A 3 -5.24 -14.78 -4.13
N SER A 4 -5.33 -15.32 -2.91
CA SER A 4 -6.54 -15.98 -2.42
C SER A 4 -7.37 -15.02 -1.57
N ILE A 5 -8.70 -15.11 -1.69
CA ILE A 5 -9.62 -14.18 -1.03
C ILE A 5 -10.62 -14.98 -0.19
N ALA A 6 -10.72 -14.62 1.08
CA ALA A 6 -11.69 -15.16 2.02
C ALA A 6 -12.66 -14.04 2.45
N VAL A 7 -13.87 -14.04 1.89
CA VAL A 7 -14.93 -13.10 2.30
C VAL A 7 -15.37 -13.42 3.72
N LYS A 8 -15.24 -12.44 4.62
CA LYS A 8 -15.63 -12.57 6.04
C LYS A 8 -17.03 -12.05 6.30
N GLN A 9 -17.36 -10.92 5.68
CA GLN A 9 -18.65 -10.27 5.89
C GLN A 9 -19.07 -9.52 4.63
N ARG A 10 -20.36 -9.57 4.32
CA ARG A 10 -20.99 -8.75 3.30
C ARG A 10 -22.21 -8.08 3.90
N THR A 11 -22.32 -6.77 3.74
CA THR A 11 -23.45 -5.99 4.22
C THR A 11 -23.93 -5.02 3.15
N LYS A 12 -25.22 -4.65 3.21
CA LYS A 12 -25.71 -3.53 2.40
C LYS A 12 -25.14 -2.23 2.93
N PHE A 13 -24.67 -1.39 2.02
CA PHE A 13 -24.19 -0.04 2.29
C PHE A 13 -24.95 0.92 1.38
N ALA A 14 -26.11 1.37 1.86
CA ALA A 14 -27.08 2.11 1.06
C ALA A 14 -27.46 1.37 -0.24
N GLY A 15 -27.15 1.95 -1.41
CA GLY A 15 -27.37 1.34 -2.73
C GLY A 15 -26.26 0.39 -3.20
N LEU A 16 -25.21 0.22 -2.39
CA LEU A 16 -24.04 -0.60 -2.68
C LEU A 16 -23.94 -1.77 -1.67
N PHE A 17 -22.94 -2.63 -1.86
CA PHE A 17 -22.51 -3.64 -0.91
C PHE A 17 -21.11 -3.29 -0.39
N ALA A 18 -20.94 -3.39 0.92
CA ALA A 18 -19.65 -3.36 1.58
C ALA A 18 -19.25 -4.79 1.93
N VAL A 19 -18.06 -5.19 1.50
CA VAL A 19 -17.49 -6.53 1.65
C VAL A 19 -16.18 -6.41 2.41
N ILE A 20 -16.09 -7.09 3.55
CA ILE A 20 -14.85 -7.28 4.29
C ILE A 20 -14.32 -8.65 3.90
N ALA A 21 -13.12 -8.69 3.32
CA ALA A 21 -12.44 -9.93 2.97
C ALA A 21 -10.98 -9.88 3.43
N ASP A 22 -10.45 -11.05 3.75
CA ASP A 22 -9.03 -11.24 3.95
C ASP A 22 -8.43 -11.69 2.61
N VAL A 23 -7.40 -10.98 2.13
CA VAL A 23 -6.66 -11.25 0.90
C VAL A 23 -5.29 -11.78 1.30
N THR A 24 -5.01 -13.04 1.00
CA THR A 24 -3.68 -13.62 1.17
C THR A 24 -2.89 -13.39 -0.11
N LEU A 25 -1.77 -12.68 0.01
CA LEU A 25 -0.86 -12.44 -1.12
C LEU A 25 -0.14 -13.72 -1.51
N ASP A 26 0.52 -13.68 -2.66
CA ASP A 26 1.16 -14.85 -3.25
C ASP A 26 2.65 -14.96 -2.89
N ASP A 27 3.21 -16.15 -3.09
CA ASP A 27 4.65 -16.44 -2.95
C ASP A 27 5.52 -15.73 -4.00
N SER A 28 4.88 -15.15 -5.02
CA SER A 28 5.54 -14.47 -6.13
C SER A 28 4.83 -13.16 -6.47
N TYR A 29 5.03 -12.16 -5.61
CA TYR A 29 4.45 -10.83 -5.79
C TYR A 29 4.86 -10.19 -7.13
N PRO A 30 3.92 -9.83 -8.01
CA PRO A 30 4.25 -9.19 -9.28
C PRO A 30 4.49 -7.68 -9.10
N THR A 31 5.50 -7.15 -9.80
CA THR A 31 5.71 -5.70 -9.90
C THR A 31 4.42 -4.99 -10.37
N GLY A 32 4.07 -3.91 -9.70
CA GLY A 32 2.84 -3.15 -9.95
C GLY A 32 1.63 -3.68 -9.18
N GLY A 33 1.78 -4.72 -8.36
CA GLY A 33 0.76 -5.21 -7.44
C GLY A 33 -0.04 -6.42 -7.88
N GLU A 34 -0.68 -7.00 -6.88
CA GLU A 34 -1.47 -8.22 -6.95
C GLU A 34 -2.83 -7.95 -7.60
N ALA A 35 -3.22 -8.73 -8.60
CA ALA A 35 -4.47 -8.49 -9.30
C ALA A 35 -5.69 -8.89 -8.44
N LEU A 36 -6.63 -7.96 -8.27
CA LEU A 36 -7.91 -8.23 -7.60
C LEU A 36 -9.06 -7.99 -8.57
N THR A 37 -10.03 -8.89 -8.56
CA THR A 37 -11.24 -8.81 -9.37
C THR A 37 -12.46 -8.61 -8.47
N PRO A 38 -13.44 -7.76 -8.84
CA PRO A 38 -14.67 -7.58 -8.07
C PRO A 38 -15.39 -8.90 -7.76
N ASN A 39 -15.34 -9.83 -8.72
CA ASN A 39 -16.00 -11.12 -8.62
C ASN A 39 -15.48 -11.96 -7.44
N GLN A 40 -14.19 -11.83 -7.08
CA GLN A 40 -13.62 -12.49 -5.89
C GLN A 40 -14.25 -12.01 -4.57
N PHE A 41 -14.85 -10.81 -4.57
CA PHE A 41 -15.55 -10.21 -3.44
C PHE A 41 -17.08 -10.36 -3.57
N GLY A 42 -17.58 -11.03 -4.62
CA GLY A 42 -19.01 -11.12 -4.92
C GLY A 42 -19.62 -9.78 -5.38
N LEU A 43 -18.80 -8.92 -5.97
CA LEU A 43 -19.18 -7.63 -6.56
C LEU A 43 -19.01 -7.70 -8.09
N ASN A 44 -19.70 -6.85 -8.84
CA ASN A 44 -19.46 -6.66 -10.28
C ASN A 44 -18.45 -5.53 -10.53
N THR A 45 -18.42 -4.53 -9.65
CA THR A 45 -17.51 -3.39 -9.74
C THR A 45 -16.89 -3.05 -8.39
N PHE A 46 -15.71 -2.43 -8.42
CA PHE A 46 -15.17 -1.74 -7.24
C PHE A 46 -15.48 -0.24 -7.37
N SER A 47 -16.22 0.30 -6.42
CA SER A 47 -16.40 1.74 -6.25
C SER A 47 -15.35 2.33 -5.30
N PHE A 48 -15.01 1.59 -4.25
CA PHE A 48 -14.01 1.98 -3.27
C PHE A 48 -13.34 0.74 -2.67
N VAL A 49 -12.03 0.79 -2.44
CA VAL A 49 -11.28 -0.31 -1.83
C VAL A 49 -10.34 0.29 -0.80
N LEU A 50 -10.48 -0.15 0.45
CA LEU A 50 -9.64 0.27 1.56
C LEU A 50 -8.93 -0.95 2.15
N PRO A 51 -7.65 -1.16 1.80
CA PRO A 51 -6.83 -2.17 2.45
C PRO A 51 -6.27 -1.64 3.78
N ALA A 52 -6.24 -2.51 4.79
CA ALA A 52 -5.58 -2.22 6.06
C ALA A 52 -4.07 -2.57 5.98
N PRO A 53 -3.18 -1.80 6.66
CA PRO A 53 -1.78 -2.19 6.77
C PRO A 53 -1.63 -3.53 7.49
N ALA A 54 -0.65 -4.34 7.07
CA ALA A 54 -0.40 -5.68 7.60
C ALA A 54 1.06 -6.07 7.43
N ALA A 55 1.61 -6.85 8.37
CA ALA A 55 2.98 -7.39 8.30
C ALA A 55 4.10 -6.35 8.02
N GLY A 56 3.90 -5.08 8.43
CA GLY A 56 4.86 -4.00 8.18
C GLY A 56 4.74 -3.32 6.81
N TYR A 57 3.80 -3.75 5.97
CA TYR A 57 3.48 -3.15 4.68
C TYR A 57 2.27 -2.22 4.80
N ASN A 58 2.35 -1.11 4.06
CA ASN A 58 1.20 -0.29 3.72
C ASN A 58 0.68 -0.73 2.35
N PHE A 59 -0.63 -0.63 2.15
CA PHE A 59 -1.26 -1.07 0.91
C PHE A 59 -2.01 0.06 0.24
N GLU A 60 -1.96 0.07 -1.09
CA GLU A 60 -2.73 0.99 -1.92
C GLU A 60 -3.44 0.19 -3.00
N PHE A 61 -4.68 0.56 -3.32
CA PHE A 61 -5.38 -0.04 -4.43
C PHE A 61 -5.30 0.85 -5.68
N ASP A 62 -4.71 0.34 -6.74
CA ASP A 62 -4.76 0.95 -8.06
C ASP A 62 -6.12 0.66 -8.70
N HIS A 63 -6.99 1.67 -8.71
CA HIS A 63 -8.33 1.58 -9.27
C HIS A 63 -8.36 1.43 -10.80
N ALA A 64 -7.33 1.89 -11.51
CA ALA A 64 -7.27 1.83 -12.96
C ALA A 64 -6.91 0.41 -13.41
N ASN A 65 -5.90 -0.19 -12.78
CA ASN A 65 -5.41 -1.52 -13.13
C ASN A 65 -6.02 -2.65 -12.28
N LYS A 66 -6.80 -2.29 -11.24
CA LYS A 66 -7.43 -3.21 -10.28
C LYS A 66 -6.40 -4.06 -9.55
N LYS A 67 -5.38 -3.41 -9.02
CA LYS A 67 -4.24 -4.07 -8.35
C LYS A 67 -4.05 -3.58 -6.93
N LEU A 68 -3.69 -4.50 -6.03
CA LEU A 68 -3.28 -4.20 -4.66
C LEU A 68 -1.76 -4.09 -4.61
N LYS A 69 -1.28 -2.87 -4.37
CA LYS A 69 0.14 -2.54 -4.26
C LYS A 69 0.58 -2.61 -2.81
N ALA A 70 1.73 -3.22 -2.55
CA ALA A 70 2.34 -3.34 -1.24
C ALA A 70 3.55 -2.41 -1.17
N TYR A 71 3.62 -1.60 -0.14
CA TYR A 71 4.70 -0.65 0.08
C TYR A 71 5.34 -0.88 1.43
N VAL A 72 6.67 -0.96 1.43
CA VAL A 72 7.44 -0.89 2.66
C VAL A 72 7.72 0.58 2.98
N PRO A 73 7.55 1.01 4.23
CA PRO A 73 8.13 2.27 4.66
C PRO A 73 9.65 2.12 4.53
N VAL A 74 10.30 2.87 3.64
CA VAL A 74 11.76 2.92 3.71
C VAL A 74 12.11 3.78 4.92
N ASN A 75 13.06 3.34 5.73
CA ASN A 75 13.70 4.28 6.62
C ASN A 75 14.27 5.38 5.71
N ALA A 76 13.93 6.63 5.99
CA ALA A 76 14.74 7.74 5.48
C ALA A 76 16.19 7.34 5.76
N VAL A 77 17.00 7.31 4.70
CA VAL A 77 18.38 6.81 4.75
C VAL A 77 19.00 7.29 6.06
N ALA A 78 19.52 6.36 6.87
CA ALA A 78 20.27 6.68 8.09
C ALA A 78 21.53 7.47 7.68
N GLY A 79 21.33 8.75 7.43
CA GLY A 79 22.21 9.62 6.67
C GLY A 79 21.71 11.05 6.60
N ASP A 80 20.41 11.32 6.83
CA ASP A 80 19.88 12.68 6.77
C ASP A 80 19.35 13.15 8.13
N GLY A 81 20.11 14.06 8.76
CA GLY A 81 19.62 14.92 9.82
C GLY A 81 19.83 14.42 11.24
N ALA A 82 21.06 14.49 11.76
CA ALA A 82 21.17 14.88 13.16
C ALA A 82 20.58 16.29 13.26
N ALA A 83 19.47 16.45 13.98
CA ALA A 83 18.95 17.79 14.26
C ALA A 83 20.00 18.57 15.04
N ASP A 84 20.45 19.70 14.51
CA ASP A 84 21.13 20.72 15.31
C ASP A 84 20.13 21.27 16.37
N ALA A 85 20.64 21.99 17.37
CA ALA A 85 19.86 22.69 18.40
C ALA A 85 18.73 23.60 17.83
N ASN A 86 18.77 23.89 16.52
CA ASN A 86 17.80 24.70 15.79
C ASN A 86 16.81 23.90 14.92
N ASN A 87 16.75 22.57 15.05
CA ASN A 87 15.78 21.71 14.33
C ASN A 87 15.78 21.92 12.80
N THR A 88 16.96 22.13 12.22
CA THR A 88 17.15 22.26 10.77
C THR A 88 17.76 20.96 10.24
N LEU A 89 17.14 20.35 9.24
CA LEU A 89 17.63 19.12 8.59
C LEU A 89 18.98 19.41 7.92
N MET A 90 20.08 18.85 8.44
CA MET A 90 21.41 18.93 7.83
C MET A 90 21.82 17.58 7.25
N LYS A 91 22.36 17.57 6.03
CA LYS A 91 22.76 16.37 5.29
C LYS A 91 24.12 15.81 5.74
N SER A 92 24.27 14.49 5.74
CA SER A 92 25.59 13.83 5.75
C SER A 92 26.27 13.91 4.37
N ALA A 93 27.26 14.79 4.28
CA ALA A 93 28.45 14.86 3.40
C ALA A 93 28.43 14.53 1.88
N THR A 94 27.39 13.97 1.25
CA THR A 94 27.50 13.55 -0.16
C THR A 94 26.24 13.83 -1.00
N GLY A 95 26.21 15.00 -1.63
CA GLY A 95 25.28 15.36 -2.71
C GLY A 95 24.52 16.66 -2.46
N THR A 96 24.38 17.50 -3.48
CA THR A 96 23.74 18.81 -3.47
C THR A 96 22.34 18.76 -2.83
N VAL A 97 22.11 19.65 -1.86
CA VAL A 97 20.80 19.90 -1.24
C VAL A 97 20.31 21.22 -1.80
N GLU A 98 19.37 21.19 -2.74
CA GLU A 98 18.62 22.39 -3.08
C GLU A 98 17.47 22.54 -2.10
N VAL A 99 17.65 23.37 -1.07
CA VAL A 99 16.53 23.98 -0.35
C VAL A 99 16.45 25.42 -0.83
N ALA A 100 15.66 25.64 -1.88
CA ALA A 100 15.34 26.96 -2.38
C ALA A 100 13.84 27.02 -2.74
N GLY A 101 12.97 27.10 -1.73
CA GLY A 101 11.55 27.30 -1.97
C GLY A 101 10.65 27.07 -0.75
N THR A 102 9.49 27.72 -0.75
CA THR A 102 8.40 27.57 0.23
C THR A 102 8.09 26.09 0.46
N GLY A 103 8.24 25.65 1.71
CA GLY A 103 8.39 24.25 2.14
C GLY A 103 7.52 23.21 1.44
N THR A 104 8.17 22.22 0.84
CA THR A 104 7.56 20.93 0.50
C THR A 104 7.83 19.95 1.65
N ALA A 105 6.80 19.24 2.11
CA ALA A 105 6.93 18.23 3.16
C ALA A 105 8.02 17.21 2.80
N PHE A 106 8.87 16.87 3.78
CA PHE A 106 9.81 15.75 3.65
C PHE A 106 9.00 14.45 3.56
N GLN A 107 8.71 14.00 2.35
CA GLN A 107 8.14 12.68 2.13
C GLN A 107 9.25 11.66 2.29
N VAL A 108 9.15 10.84 3.33
CA VAL A 108 9.91 9.59 3.37
C VAL A 108 9.38 8.74 2.21
N PRO A 109 10.23 8.36 1.24
CA PRO A 109 9.76 7.56 0.13
C PRO A 109 9.18 6.24 0.65
N ALA A 110 8.09 5.75 0.09
CA ALA A 110 7.67 4.37 0.29
C ALA A 110 8.10 3.61 -0.96
N ALA A 111 8.81 2.51 -0.79
CA ALA A 111 9.21 1.66 -1.90
C ALA A 111 8.18 0.55 -2.06
N GLU A 112 7.78 0.28 -3.30
CA GLU A 112 6.96 -0.89 -3.60
C GLU A 112 7.74 -2.17 -3.25
N ALA A 113 7.05 -3.21 -2.79
CA ALA A 113 7.63 -4.52 -2.57
C ALA A 113 8.30 -5.03 -3.87
N ALA A 114 9.45 -5.69 -3.73
CA ALA A 114 10.24 -6.10 -4.88
C ALA A 114 9.55 -7.23 -5.66
N ASP A 115 9.81 -7.31 -6.97
CA ASP A 115 9.30 -8.39 -7.81
C ASP A 115 9.68 -9.76 -7.24
N LYS A 116 8.72 -10.68 -7.21
CA LYS A 116 8.84 -12.04 -6.66
C LYS A 116 9.23 -12.09 -5.19
N THR A 117 8.92 -11.05 -4.43
CA THR A 117 8.97 -11.15 -2.96
C THR A 117 7.94 -12.19 -2.54
N ASP A 118 8.35 -13.09 -1.66
CA ASP A 118 7.47 -14.06 -1.02
C ASP A 118 6.63 -13.34 0.04
N LEU A 119 5.32 -13.28 -0.20
CA LEU A 119 4.34 -12.65 0.68
C LEU A 119 3.20 -13.64 1.03
N GLU A 120 3.42 -14.95 0.91
CA GLU A 120 2.36 -15.95 1.11
C GLU A 120 1.75 -15.93 2.53
N ASP A 121 2.54 -15.53 3.52
CA ASP A 121 2.09 -15.37 4.91
C ASP A 121 1.38 -14.03 5.19
N VAL A 122 1.37 -13.11 4.21
CA VAL A 122 0.80 -11.77 4.38
C VAL A 122 -0.70 -11.79 4.05
N VAL A 123 -1.51 -11.69 5.10
CA VAL A 123 -2.97 -11.57 5.01
C VAL A 123 -3.40 -10.12 5.21
N VAL A 124 -3.97 -9.52 4.17
CA VAL A 124 -4.43 -8.14 4.15
C VAL A 124 -5.95 -8.10 4.31
N ARG A 125 -6.45 -7.39 5.33
CA ARG A 125 -7.89 -7.14 5.46
C ARG A 125 -8.30 -6.00 4.56
N VAL A 126 -9.29 -6.22 3.70
CA VAL A 126 -9.77 -5.26 2.71
C VAL A 126 -11.26 -5.02 2.91
N LEU A 127 -11.63 -3.73 2.98
CA LEU A 127 -13.01 -3.28 2.81
C LEU A 127 -13.22 -2.85 1.36
N ALA A 128 -13.94 -3.66 0.59
CA ALA A 128 -14.35 -3.33 -0.77
C ALA A 128 -15.82 -2.88 -0.78
N ILE A 129 -16.11 -1.77 -1.44
CA ILE A 129 -17.47 -1.26 -1.65
C ILE A 129 -17.76 -1.22 -3.14
N GLY A 130 -18.91 -1.75 -3.54
CA GLY A 130 -19.34 -1.77 -4.93
C GLY A 130 -20.72 -2.39 -5.11
N TYR A 131 -21.09 -2.72 -6.33
CA TYR A 131 -22.35 -3.38 -6.68
C TYR A 131 -22.09 -4.53 -7.65
#